data_AF-D3HQ67-F1
#
_entry.id   AF-D3HQ67-F1
#
_cell.length_a   1.000
_cell.length_b   1.000
_cell.length_c   1.000
_cell.angle_alpha   90.00
_cell.angle_beta   90.00
_cell.angle_gamma   90.00
#
_symmetry.space_group_name_H-M   'P 1'
#
loop_
_entity.id
_entity.type
_entity.pdbx_description
1 polymer ?
#
loop_
_entity_poly.entity_id
_entity_poly.type
_entity_poly.pdbx_seq_one_letter_code
_entity_poly.pdbx_strand_id
1 'polypeptide(L)'
;MSSQLQLFSDIEPMLLQYKNTDALKRREILLDAITAVQKLSGEISSKDDAKGHYKLLSYTATLISYADVLNRIENQKFFEILLDFYNMDLNAKLSDWFEFGPLGQMRLKKPLPEYTPEIWEKFRTAQKEHLGKTGKEGTFNLDQLDINHPPVNQLYPIQIQMFRKLFNEAVDKISVDAKGQIRFAKRHGLYQLPGGGMVEASDAGTVEGWAYKMLQEHLEEEHANLFIKAAPLYNQLDKILFNQRLLKIFNSPQTKTLSNDFQKILKNRINVEDTNAKCLHGIINAIDEQKENEKNEHIRKSLSELRAQIQVQTFELTPLFAEAFVYTKENSKCMDIKQYLDSRAAGGFQISHVFIFSYPLEEWFREKFNSPNDELGDDLSGSKIERLTLLQSIAQFKNIKYSHLLIGLAAYNEALDNGLLDISAVWNNYQFDAARNAIISMLPIFEPRQQVIG
;
A
#
# COMPACT_ATOMS: atom_id res chain seq x y z
N MET A 1 -0.25 -25.97 13.77
CA MET A 1 0.15 -25.15 12.60
C MET A 1 -1.09 -24.39 12.16
N SER A 2 -1.06 -23.05 12.12
CA SER A 2 -2.26 -22.28 11.76
C SER A 2 -2.58 -22.51 10.28
N SER A 3 -3.86 -22.61 9.95
CA SER A 3 -4.41 -22.80 8.60
C SER A 3 -4.10 -21.67 7.61
N GLN A 4 -3.27 -20.69 7.98
CA GLN A 4 -3.11 -19.40 7.30
C GLN A 4 -1.78 -19.26 6.55
N LEU A 5 -0.67 -19.80 7.10
CA LEU A 5 0.55 -20.09 6.32
C LEU A 5 0.21 -20.99 5.12
N GLN A 6 -0.78 -21.85 5.31
CA GLN A 6 -1.27 -22.76 4.30
C GLN A 6 -1.86 -22.04 3.08
N LEU A 7 -2.50 -20.86 3.20
CA LEU A 7 -3.12 -20.22 2.03
C LEU A 7 -2.10 -19.80 0.96
N PHE A 8 -0.94 -19.26 1.38
CA PHE A 8 0.13 -18.89 0.46
C PHE A 8 0.92 -20.11 -0.01
N SER A 9 1.19 -21.07 0.88
CA SER A 9 1.80 -22.35 0.50
C SER A 9 0.92 -23.22 -0.41
N ASP A 10 -0.41 -23.06 -0.35
CA ASP A 10 -1.37 -23.81 -1.17
C ASP A 10 -1.44 -23.25 -2.61
N ILE A 11 -1.34 -21.93 -2.76
CA ILE A 11 -1.39 -21.29 -4.09
C ILE A 11 -0.03 -21.29 -4.79
N GLU A 12 1.07 -21.29 -4.04
CA GLU A 12 2.45 -21.28 -4.57
C GLU A 12 2.70 -22.39 -5.62
N PRO A 13 2.35 -23.67 -5.40
CA PRO A 13 2.51 -24.71 -6.41
C PRO A 13 1.80 -24.39 -7.74
N MET A 14 0.58 -23.83 -7.66
CA MET A 14 -0.19 -23.45 -8.85
C MET A 14 0.48 -22.29 -9.60
N LEU A 15 0.99 -21.28 -8.90
CA LEU A 15 1.70 -20.15 -9.52
C LEU A 15 3.03 -20.60 -10.15
N LEU A 16 3.78 -21.47 -9.46
CA LEU A 16 5.03 -22.05 -9.98
C LEU A 16 4.78 -22.94 -11.20
N GLN A 17 3.73 -23.77 -11.16
CA GLN A 17 3.34 -24.59 -12.31
C GLN A 17 2.98 -23.71 -13.52
N TYR A 18 2.17 -22.66 -13.30
CA TYR A 18 1.82 -21.71 -14.34
C TYR A 18 3.08 -21.03 -14.92
N LYS A 19 4.00 -20.57 -14.06
CA LYS A 19 5.26 -19.96 -14.48
C LYS A 19 6.14 -20.89 -15.30
N ASN A 20 6.28 -22.16 -14.89
CA ASN A 20 7.28 -23.07 -15.46
C ASN A 20 6.80 -23.88 -16.67
N THR A 21 5.56 -23.66 -17.12
CA THR A 21 4.98 -24.39 -18.25
C THR A 21 4.84 -23.52 -19.51
N ASP A 22 4.53 -24.12 -20.66
CA ASP A 22 4.40 -23.42 -21.94
C ASP A 22 3.07 -22.66 -22.08
N ALA A 23 2.94 -21.86 -23.15
CA ALA A 23 1.77 -21.02 -23.39
C ALA A 23 0.45 -21.80 -23.54
N LEU A 24 0.47 -23.00 -24.12
CA LEU A 24 -0.72 -23.84 -24.27
C LEU A 24 -1.16 -24.36 -22.91
N LYS A 25 -0.23 -24.87 -22.11
CA LYS A 25 -0.54 -25.39 -20.78
C LYS A 25 -0.96 -24.28 -19.81
N ARG A 26 -0.36 -23.09 -19.91
CA ARG A 26 -0.82 -21.89 -19.16
C ARG A 26 -2.27 -21.54 -19.49
N ARG A 27 -2.63 -21.60 -20.77
CA ARG A 27 -4.01 -21.36 -21.21
C ARG A 27 -4.97 -22.39 -20.62
N GLU A 28 -4.60 -23.67 -20.61
CA GLU A 28 -5.40 -24.72 -19.97
C GLU A 28 -5.58 -24.46 -18.47
N ILE A 29 -4.50 -24.14 -17.75
CA ILE A 29 -4.56 -23.84 -16.30
C ILE A 29 -5.52 -22.68 -16.00
N LEU A 30 -5.47 -21.60 -16.78
CA LEU A 30 -6.39 -20.48 -16.60
C LEU A 30 -7.84 -20.84 -16.93
N LEU A 31 -8.06 -21.57 -18.02
CA LEU A 31 -9.39 -22.02 -18.41
C LEU A 31 -10.00 -22.96 -17.35
N ASP A 32 -9.20 -23.88 -16.81
CA ASP A 32 -9.63 -24.81 -15.77
C ASP A 32 -10.02 -24.06 -14.49
N ALA A 33 -9.22 -23.08 -14.07
CA ALA A 33 -9.50 -22.25 -12.90
C ALA A 33 -10.77 -21.41 -13.08
N ILE A 34 -10.93 -20.74 -14.24
CA ILE A 34 -12.14 -19.95 -14.56
C ILE A 34 -13.37 -20.86 -14.64
N THR A 35 -13.24 -22.05 -15.25
CA THR A 35 -14.33 -23.02 -15.35
C THR A 35 -14.75 -23.55 -13.98
N ALA A 36 -13.78 -23.75 -13.07
CA ALA A 36 -14.08 -24.13 -11.69
C ALA A 36 -14.90 -23.05 -10.98
N VAL A 37 -14.57 -21.77 -11.16
CA VAL A 37 -15.37 -20.64 -10.64
C VAL A 37 -16.75 -20.58 -11.30
N GLN A 38 -16.86 -20.84 -12.60
CA GLN A 38 -18.13 -20.86 -13.31
C GLN A 38 -19.12 -21.91 -12.79
N LYS A 39 -18.61 -23.02 -12.26
CA LYS A 39 -19.41 -24.10 -11.68
C LYS A 39 -19.88 -23.83 -10.25
N LEU A 40 -19.37 -22.79 -9.58
CA LEU A 40 -19.78 -22.47 -8.21
C LEU A 40 -21.24 -21.99 -8.18
N SER A 41 -22.04 -22.62 -7.32
CA SER A 41 -23.33 -22.09 -6.90
C SER A 41 -23.14 -20.92 -5.94
N GLY A 42 -24.07 -19.96 -5.92
CA GLY A 42 -24.10 -18.94 -4.86
C GLY A 42 -24.67 -19.46 -3.54
N GLU A 43 -25.20 -20.67 -3.54
CA GLU A 43 -25.80 -21.31 -2.36
C GLU A 43 -24.70 -21.82 -1.43
N ILE A 44 -24.77 -21.39 -0.17
CA ILE A 44 -23.86 -21.78 0.91
C ILE A 44 -24.68 -22.50 1.99
N SER A 45 -24.28 -23.72 2.36
CA SER A 45 -24.92 -24.48 3.45
C SER A 45 -24.19 -24.38 4.79
N SER A 46 -22.94 -23.94 4.80
CA SER A 46 -22.12 -23.87 6.00
C SER A 46 -20.99 -22.83 5.90
N LYS A 47 -20.38 -22.50 7.04
CA LYS A 47 -19.16 -21.69 7.08
C LYS A 47 -18.05 -22.29 6.21
N ASP A 48 -17.86 -23.61 6.25
CA ASP A 48 -16.79 -24.26 5.51
C ASP A 48 -17.03 -24.22 3.99
N ASP A 49 -18.29 -24.32 3.57
CA ASP A 49 -18.67 -24.12 2.16
C ASP A 49 -18.31 -22.71 1.70
N ALA A 50 -18.64 -21.68 2.50
CA ALA A 50 -18.29 -20.30 2.19
C ALA A 50 -16.77 -20.09 2.11
N LYS A 51 -16.01 -20.61 3.07
CA LYS A 51 -14.54 -20.56 3.05
C LYS A 51 -13.99 -21.23 1.79
N GLY A 52 -14.59 -22.34 1.35
CA GLY A 52 -14.28 -23.00 0.09
C GLY A 52 -14.52 -22.10 -1.13
N HIS A 53 -15.68 -21.43 -1.20
CA HIS A 53 -16.02 -20.52 -2.29
C HIS A 53 -15.09 -19.29 -2.31
N TYR A 54 -14.89 -18.64 -1.16
CA TYR A 54 -13.97 -17.52 -1.03
C TYR A 54 -12.55 -17.91 -1.44
N LYS A 55 -12.07 -19.09 -1.03
CA LYS A 55 -10.77 -19.62 -1.42
C LYS A 55 -10.67 -19.75 -2.95
N LEU A 56 -11.64 -20.42 -3.59
CA LEU A 56 -11.61 -20.64 -5.03
C LEU A 56 -11.66 -19.33 -5.82
N LEU A 57 -12.51 -18.39 -5.42
CA LEU A 57 -12.62 -17.06 -6.03
C LEU A 57 -11.32 -16.27 -5.88
N SER A 58 -10.80 -16.13 -4.66
CA SER A 58 -9.57 -15.38 -4.38
C SER A 58 -8.34 -15.99 -5.05
N TYR A 59 -8.27 -17.32 -5.12
CA TYR A 59 -7.17 -18.02 -5.78
C TYR A 59 -7.20 -17.83 -7.29
N THR A 60 -8.39 -17.92 -7.89
CA THR A 60 -8.55 -17.73 -9.33
C THR A 60 -8.27 -16.26 -9.71
N ALA A 61 -8.78 -15.30 -8.95
CA ALA A 61 -8.46 -13.88 -9.12
C ALA A 61 -6.95 -13.61 -9.00
N THR A 62 -6.30 -14.24 -8.01
CA THR A 62 -4.84 -14.14 -7.83
C THR A 62 -4.08 -14.73 -9.02
N LEU A 63 -4.46 -15.91 -9.49
CA LEU A 63 -3.84 -16.56 -10.65
C LEU A 63 -3.99 -15.71 -11.91
N ILE A 64 -5.17 -15.12 -12.15
CA ILE A 64 -5.40 -14.23 -13.30
C ILE A 64 -4.52 -12.98 -13.20
N SER A 65 -4.42 -12.34 -12.03
CA SER A 65 -3.52 -11.20 -11.82
C SER A 65 -2.05 -11.58 -11.99
N TYR A 66 -1.65 -12.76 -11.53
CA TYR A 66 -0.30 -13.29 -11.72
C TYR A 66 0.00 -13.54 -13.20
N ALA A 67 -0.94 -14.15 -13.93
CA ALA A 67 -0.85 -14.40 -15.36
C ALA A 67 -0.68 -13.11 -16.18
N ASP A 68 -1.44 -12.07 -15.86
CA ASP A 68 -1.30 -10.75 -16.48
C ASP A 68 0.11 -10.18 -16.26
N VAL A 69 0.62 -10.26 -15.02
CA VAL A 69 1.95 -9.77 -14.67
C VAL A 69 3.03 -10.57 -15.40
N LEU A 70 2.96 -11.90 -15.39
CA LEU A 70 3.91 -12.77 -16.07
C LEU A 70 3.91 -12.51 -17.59
N ASN A 71 2.74 -12.41 -18.21
CA ASN A 71 2.61 -12.11 -19.63
C ASN A 71 3.24 -10.74 -19.99
N ARG A 72 3.10 -9.73 -19.13
CA ARG A 72 3.76 -8.42 -19.32
C ARG A 72 5.29 -8.52 -19.24
N ILE A 73 5.81 -9.37 -18.34
CA ILE A 73 7.25 -9.60 -18.16
C ILE A 73 7.82 -10.35 -19.37
N GLU A 74 7.22 -11.49 -19.74
CA GLU A 74 7.75 -12.39 -20.76
C GLU A 74 7.73 -11.83 -22.17
N ASN A 75 6.71 -11.03 -22.50
CA ASN A 75 6.65 -10.40 -23.81
C ASN A 75 7.55 -9.16 -23.91
N GLN A 76 8.38 -8.88 -22.90
CA GLN A 76 9.30 -7.74 -22.81
C GLN A 76 8.71 -6.36 -23.14
N LYS A 77 7.38 -6.24 -23.33
CA LYS A 77 6.64 -5.01 -23.61
C LYS A 77 6.92 -3.91 -22.58
N PHE A 78 7.46 -4.30 -21.44
CA PHE A 78 7.81 -3.44 -20.33
C PHE A 78 9.27 -2.98 -20.28
N PHE A 79 10.22 -3.76 -20.80
CA PHE A 79 11.67 -3.53 -20.62
C PHE A 79 12.36 -3.11 -21.91
N GLU A 80 11.98 -3.69 -23.06
CA GLU A 80 12.55 -3.31 -24.36
C GLU A 80 12.23 -1.86 -24.72
N ILE A 81 11.03 -1.39 -24.39
CA ILE A 81 10.60 -0.01 -24.68
C ILE A 81 11.36 1.01 -23.82
N LEU A 82 11.74 0.64 -22.59
CA LEU A 82 12.49 1.55 -21.70
C LEU A 82 13.97 1.59 -22.03
N LEU A 83 14.52 0.46 -22.45
CA LEU A 83 15.88 0.39 -23.01
C LEU A 83 15.96 1.03 -24.41
N ASP A 84 14.89 0.96 -25.21
CA ASP A 84 14.79 1.70 -26.47
C ASP A 84 14.71 3.20 -26.21
N PHE A 85 13.78 3.66 -25.36
CA PHE A 85 13.69 5.09 -25.01
C PHE A 85 14.92 5.62 -24.27
N TYR A 86 15.72 4.77 -23.63
CA TYR A 86 17.04 5.16 -23.12
C TYR A 86 17.99 5.59 -24.24
N ASN A 87 17.87 5.00 -25.43
CA ASN A 87 18.62 5.37 -26.63
C ASN A 87 17.90 6.43 -27.49
N MET A 88 16.81 7.03 -26.99
CA MET A 88 16.12 8.10 -27.68
C MET A 88 16.89 9.41 -27.57
N ASP A 89 17.18 10.02 -28.71
CA ASP A 89 17.75 11.36 -28.76
C ASP A 89 16.78 12.38 -28.16
N LEU A 90 17.11 12.91 -26.98
CA LEU A 90 16.44 14.07 -26.42
C LEU A 90 17.02 15.32 -27.06
N ASN A 91 16.19 16.06 -27.82
CA ASN A 91 16.59 17.38 -28.28
C ASN A 91 16.89 18.32 -27.09
N ALA A 92 17.58 19.43 -27.34
CA ALA A 92 18.02 20.36 -26.30
C ALA A 92 16.85 20.80 -25.38
N LYS A 93 15.67 21.01 -25.98
CA LYS A 93 14.46 21.38 -25.23
C LYS A 93 14.01 20.27 -24.30
N LEU A 94 13.93 19.02 -24.74
CA LEU A 94 13.54 17.89 -23.89
C LEU A 94 14.60 17.55 -22.84
N SER A 95 15.88 17.72 -23.16
CA SER A 95 17.01 17.53 -22.23
C SER A 95 17.00 18.51 -21.05
N ASP A 96 16.27 19.61 -21.12
CA ASP A 96 16.05 20.53 -20.00
C ASP A 96 14.99 20.03 -19.00
N TRP A 97 14.11 19.14 -19.45
CA TRP A 97 12.99 18.58 -18.67
C TRP A 97 13.21 17.12 -18.26
N PHE A 98 13.92 16.34 -19.08
CA PHE A 98 14.11 14.91 -18.90
C PHE A 98 15.60 14.58 -18.93
N GLU A 99 16.02 13.65 -18.08
CA GLU A 99 17.37 13.09 -18.06
C GLU A 99 17.28 11.56 -17.99
N PHE A 100 18.12 10.89 -18.77
CA PHE A 100 18.36 9.46 -18.59
C PHE A 100 19.65 9.28 -17.79
N GLY A 101 19.53 8.79 -16.55
CA GLY A 101 20.67 8.50 -15.70
C GLY A 101 21.46 7.27 -16.18
N PRO A 102 22.71 7.08 -15.70
CA PRO A 102 23.65 6.03 -16.17
C PRO A 102 23.22 4.57 -15.92
N LEU A 103 22.02 4.36 -15.37
CA LEU A 103 21.42 3.05 -15.08
C LEU A 103 20.01 2.90 -15.67
N GLY A 104 19.66 3.67 -16.71
CA GLY A 104 18.35 3.59 -17.35
C GLY A 104 17.21 4.21 -16.55
N GLN A 105 17.52 5.06 -15.57
CA GLN A 105 16.52 5.80 -14.79
C GLN A 105 16.15 7.08 -15.52
N MET A 106 14.89 7.20 -15.95
CA MET A 106 14.35 8.48 -16.40
C MET A 106 14.10 9.38 -15.19
N ARG A 107 14.64 10.60 -15.20
CA ARG A 107 14.48 11.61 -14.15
C ARG A 107 13.82 12.85 -14.72
N LEU A 108 12.90 13.41 -13.94
CA LEU A 108 12.35 14.74 -14.18
C LEU A 108 13.33 15.76 -13.61
N LYS A 109 13.79 16.70 -14.45
CA LYS A 109 14.72 17.77 -14.04
C LYS A 109 14.00 18.95 -13.38
N LYS A 110 12.67 19.03 -13.51
CA LYS A 110 11.83 20.09 -12.96
C LYS A 110 10.80 19.51 -11.96
N PRO A 111 10.20 20.34 -11.09
CA PRO A 111 9.05 19.95 -10.28
C PRO A 111 7.84 19.51 -11.13
N LEU A 112 7.09 18.51 -10.66
CA LEU A 112 5.92 17.97 -11.38
C LEU A 112 4.87 19.06 -11.77
N PRO A 113 4.57 20.07 -10.92
CA PRO A 113 3.63 21.14 -11.28
C PRO A 113 4.05 21.99 -12.49
N GLU A 114 5.34 21.98 -12.87
CA GLU A 114 5.84 22.72 -14.03
C GLU A 114 5.66 21.96 -15.35
N TYR A 115 5.30 20.66 -15.31
CA TYR A 115 5.05 19.87 -16.50
C TYR A 115 3.64 20.11 -17.03
N THR A 116 3.55 20.88 -18.10
CA THR A 116 2.30 21.10 -18.83
C THR A 116 2.00 19.91 -19.77
N PRO A 117 0.72 19.73 -20.18
CA PRO A 117 0.37 18.77 -21.24
C PRO A 117 1.20 18.96 -22.51
N GLU A 118 1.60 20.20 -22.82
CA GLU A 118 2.45 20.50 -23.98
C GLU A 118 3.88 19.96 -23.87
N ILE A 119 4.39 19.73 -22.66
CA ILE A 119 5.73 19.14 -22.42
C ILE A 119 5.62 17.63 -22.52
N TRP A 120 4.56 17.04 -21.94
CA TRP A 120 4.25 15.63 -22.11
C TRP A 120 3.99 15.25 -23.55
N GLU A 121 3.32 16.11 -24.31
CA GLU A 121 3.08 15.86 -25.73
C GLU A 121 4.35 15.90 -26.56
N LYS A 122 5.28 16.82 -26.25
CA LYS A 122 6.60 16.85 -26.90
C LYS A 122 7.41 15.59 -26.59
N PHE A 123 7.33 15.10 -25.35
CA PHE A 123 7.99 13.86 -24.97
C PHE A 123 7.37 12.65 -25.67
N ARG A 124 6.03 12.55 -25.70
CA ARG A 124 5.28 11.51 -26.42
C ARG A 124 5.57 11.52 -27.92
N THR A 125 5.70 12.70 -28.52
CA THR A 125 6.07 12.85 -29.93
C THR A 125 7.48 12.32 -30.19
N ALA A 126 8.46 12.68 -29.35
CA ALA A 126 9.81 12.15 -29.45
C ALA A 126 9.85 10.62 -29.32
N GLN A 127 9.03 10.06 -28.42
CA GLN A 127 8.87 8.62 -28.26
C GLN A 127 8.31 7.97 -29.53
N LYS A 128 7.27 8.54 -30.15
CA LYS A 128 6.73 8.07 -31.43
C LYS A 128 7.77 8.11 -32.54
N GLU A 129 8.51 9.22 -32.65
CA GLU A 129 9.58 9.37 -33.64
C GLU A 129 10.69 8.32 -33.45
N HIS A 130 11.07 8.03 -32.20
CA HIS A 130 12.05 7.00 -31.89
C HIS A 130 11.55 5.58 -32.22
N LEU A 131 10.28 5.28 -31.91
CA LEU A 131 9.66 4.02 -32.32
C LEU A 131 9.61 3.90 -33.85
N GLY A 132 9.39 5.01 -34.57
CA GLY A 132 9.49 5.07 -36.02
C GLY A 132 10.89 4.75 -36.54
N LYS A 133 11.91 5.39 -35.97
CA LYS A 133 13.32 5.14 -36.33
C LYS A 133 13.75 3.68 -36.08
N THR A 134 13.17 3.02 -35.09
CA THR A 134 13.51 1.64 -34.70
C THR A 134 12.59 0.59 -35.32
N GLY A 135 11.59 0.99 -36.12
CA GLY A 135 10.63 0.08 -36.77
C GLY A 135 9.66 -0.59 -35.78
N LYS A 136 9.40 0.05 -34.63
CA LYS A 136 8.60 -0.47 -33.51
C LYS A 136 7.28 0.30 -33.29
N GLU A 137 6.77 1.00 -34.30
CA GLU A 137 5.57 1.87 -34.20
C GLU A 137 4.31 1.10 -33.76
N GLY A 138 4.17 -0.16 -34.20
CA GLY A 138 3.04 -1.02 -33.83
C GLY A 138 3.14 -1.67 -32.44
N THR A 139 4.27 -1.50 -31.76
CA THR A 139 4.56 -2.18 -30.48
C THR A 139 3.86 -1.49 -29.31
N PHE A 140 3.58 -0.19 -29.41
CA PHE A 140 2.98 0.59 -28.33
C PHE A 140 2.03 1.68 -28.87
N ASN A 141 0.79 1.69 -28.36
CA ASN A 141 -0.16 2.75 -28.67
C ASN A 141 0.01 3.92 -27.70
N LEU A 142 0.98 4.79 -27.99
CA LEU A 142 1.27 5.98 -27.16
C LEU A 142 0.08 6.94 -27.06
N ASP A 143 -0.90 6.88 -27.97
CA ASP A 143 -2.11 7.70 -27.94
C ASP A 143 -3.10 7.31 -26.84
N GLN A 144 -2.96 6.13 -26.25
CA GLN A 144 -3.76 5.70 -25.09
C GLN A 144 -3.26 6.28 -23.76
N LEU A 145 -2.11 6.97 -23.75
CA LEU A 145 -1.61 7.65 -22.56
C LEU A 145 -2.39 8.95 -22.33
N ASP A 146 -3.03 9.09 -21.17
CA ASP A 146 -3.66 10.35 -20.76
C ASP A 146 -2.60 11.37 -20.33
N ILE A 147 -2.18 12.19 -21.29
CA ILE A 147 -1.22 13.28 -21.10
C ILE A 147 -1.80 14.50 -20.37
N ASN A 148 -3.13 14.59 -20.24
CA ASN A 148 -3.81 15.71 -19.58
C ASN A 148 -3.95 15.46 -18.07
N HIS A 149 -3.96 14.20 -17.67
CA HIS A 149 -3.94 13.77 -16.27
C HIS A 149 -2.84 12.73 -16.02
N PRO A 150 -1.56 13.10 -16.21
CA PRO A 150 -0.45 12.21 -15.87
C PRO A 150 -0.60 11.82 -14.38
N PRO A 151 -0.63 10.53 -14.02
CA PRO A 151 -0.91 10.16 -12.64
C PRO A 151 0.20 10.72 -11.74
N VAL A 152 -0.18 11.46 -10.70
CA VAL A 152 0.72 12.22 -9.81
C VAL A 152 1.84 11.34 -9.20
N ASN A 153 1.62 10.01 -9.17
CA ASN A 153 2.53 9.01 -8.60
C ASN A 153 2.97 7.92 -9.61
N GLN A 154 2.58 8.02 -10.89
CA GLN A 154 3.11 7.16 -11.95
C GLN A 154 3.91 8.04 -12.89
N LEU A 155 5.21 8.13 -12.64
CA LEU A 155 6.14 8.31 -13.74
C LEU A 155 5.88 7.16 -14.71
N TYR A 156 5.37 7.45 -15.89
CA TYR A 156 5.60 6.61 -17.05
C TYR A 156 7.04 6.93 -17.50
N PRO A 157 8.05 6.06 -17.30
CA PRO A 157 7.97 4.69 -16.86
C PRO A 157 8.27 4.51 -15.38
N ILE A 158 7.56 3.52 -14.86
CA ILE A 158 7.58 2.94 -13.54
C ILE A 158 8.97 2.98 -12.92
N GLN A 159 9.04 3.23 -11.60
CA GLN A 159 10.24 2.95 -10.82
C GLN A 159 10.60 1.47 -10.97
N ILE A 160 11.35 1.15 -12.02
CA ILE A 160 12.16 -0.04 -12.09
C ILE A 160 13.45 0.35 -11.41
N GLN A 161 13.59 -0.04 -10.15
CA GLN A 161 14.91 -0.13 -9.55
C GLN A 161 15.64 -1.30 -10.22
N MET A 162 16.12 -1.06 -11.43
CA MET A 162 17.07 -1.93 -12.12
C MET A 162 18.36 -1.93 -11.28
N PHE A 163 18.87 -3.12 -10.97
CA PHE A 163 20.23 -3.39 -10.49
C PHE A 163 20.63 -3.18 -9.02
N ARG A 164 19.72 -3.35 -8.05
CA ARG A 164 20.14 -3.70 -6.67
C ARG A 164 19.22 -4.75 -6.06
N LYS A 165 19.77 -5.60 -5.19
CA LYS A 165 18.98 -6.46 -4.30
C LYS A 165 18.12 -5.57 -3.43
N LEU A 166 16.87 -5.37 -3.82
CA LEU A 166 15.91 -4.69 -2.98
C LEU A 166 15.39 -5.72 -1.98
N PHE A 167 15.79 -5.57 -0.71
CA PHE A 167 15.22 -6.28 0.43
C PHE A 167 14.38 -5.27 1.19
N ASN A 168 13.07 -5.31 0.94
CA ASN A 168 12.15 -4.43 1.63
C ASN A 168 11.23 -5.24 2.52
N GLU A 169 10.90 -4.64 3.63
CA GLU A 169 10.05 -5.19 4.67
C GLU A 169 8.89 -4.21 4.87
N ALA A 170 7.67 -4.63 4.59
CA ALA A 170 6.49 -3.87 4.95
C ALA A 170 5.88 -4.47 6.21
N VAL A 171 5.34 -3.63 7.08
CA VAL A 171 4.54 -4.09 8.20
C VAL A 171 3.12 -3.60 7.97
N ASP A 172 2.18 -4.50 7.76
CA ASP A 172 0.80 -4.16 7.46
C ASP A 172 -0.12 -4.61 8.59
N LYS A 173 -1.26 -3.94 8.78
CA LYS A 173 -2.37 -4.42 9.61
C LYS A 173 -3.61 -4.68 8.78
N ILE A 174 -4.37 -5.69 9.16
CA ILE A 174 -5.70 -5.92 8.62
C ILE A 174 -6.66 -6.24 9.74
N SER A 175 -7.85 -5.66 9.66
CA SER A 175 -9.01 -6.02 10.45
C SER A 175 -10.21 -6.18 9.53
N VAL A 176 -11.15 -7.00 9.96
CA VAL A 176 -12.45 -7.12 9.33
C VAL A 176 -13.47 -6.65 10.35
N ASP A 177 -14.29 -5.66 9.99
CA ASP A 177 -15.33 -5.19 10.89
C ASP A 177 -16.50 -6.19 10.99
N ALA A 178 -17.44 -5.93 11.90
CA ALA A 178 -18.62 -6.80 12.11
C ALA A 178 -19.51 -6.99 10.86
N LYS A 179 -19.34 -6.17 9.82
CA LYS A 179 -20.07 -6.26 8.53
C LYS A 179 -19.23 -6.97 7.45
N GLY A 180 -18.07 -7.52 7.81
CA GLY A 180 -17.17 -8.14 6.84
C GLY A 180 -16.34 -7.13 6.06
N GLN A 181 -16.30 -5.85 6.41
CA GLN A 181 -15.61 -4.86 5.59
C GLN A 181 -14.13 -4.79 5.94
N ILE A 182 -13.30 -4.82 4.90
CA ILE A 182 -11.86 -4.58 4.93
C ILE A 182 -11.60 -3.16 4.43
N ARG A 183 -10.69 -2.45 5.08
CA ARG A 183 -10.30 -1.09 4.71
C ARG A 183 -9.21 -1.11 3.63
N PHE A 184 -9.38 -0.28 2.60
CA PHE A 184 -8.42 -0.07 1.51
C PHE A 184 -8.17 1.43 1.29
N ALA A 185 -6.93 1.82 1.03
CA ALA A 185 -6.59 3.19 0.65
C ALA A 185 -6.79 3.43 -0.86
N LYS A 186 -7.46 4.52 -1.28
CA LYS A 186 -7.66 4.86 -2.70
C LYS A 186 -6.58 5.74 -3.32
N ARG A 187 -5.71 6.40 -2.54
CA ARG A 187 -4.81 7.48 -3.02
C ARG A 187 -3.85 7.05 -4.14
N HIS A 188 -3.68 5.74 -4.32
CA HIS A 188 -2.81 5.16 -5.36
C HIS A 188 -3.53 4.11 -6.23
N GLY A 189 -4.87 4.03 -6.17
CA GLY A 189 -5.68 2.84 -6.49
C GLY A 189 -5.74 1.89 -5.28
N LEU A 190 -6.59 0.86 -5.29
CA LEU A 190 -6.87 -0.03 -4.15
C LEU A 190 -5.71 -1.00 -3.84
N TYR A 191 -4.49 -0.47 -3.65
CA TYR A 191 -3.29 -1.28 -3.61
C TYR A 191 -2.68 -1.46 -2.22
N GLN A 192 -3.24 -0.82 -1.19
CA GLN A 192 -2.71 -0.85 0.18
C GLN A 192 -3.84 -1.05 1.18
N LEU A 193 -3.59 -1.92 2.17
CA LEU A 193 -4.31 -1.89 3.43
C LEU A 193 -3.75 -0.71 4.26
N PRO A 194 -4.59 0.00 5.04
CA PRO A 194 -4.11 1.11 5.86
C PRO A 194 -3.13 0.62 6.94
N GLY A 195 -2.05 1.37 7.18
CA GLY A 195 -0.97 1.02 8.10
C GLY A 195 0.11 0.14 7.49
N GLY A 196 0.67 0.56 6.35
CA GLY A 196 1.62 -0.22 5.55
C GLY A 196 2.67 0.63 4.86
N GLY A 197 3.74 0.99 5.58
CA GLY A 197 4.92 1.61 4.99
C GLY A 197 5.78 0.58 4.24
N MET A 198 6.26 0.92 3.04
CA MET A 198 7.43 0.20 2.49
C MET A 198 8.64 0.64 3.29
N VAL A 199 9.19 -0.23 4.13
CA VAL A 199 10.36 0.09 4.92
C VAL A 199 11.56 -0.64 4.35
N GLU A 200 12.68 0.07 4.21
CA GLU A 200 13.98 -0.59 4.00
C GLU A 200 14.21 -1.55 5.19
N ALA A 201 14.76 -2.74 4.93
CA ALA A 201 14.89 -3.83 5.92
C ALA A 201 14.96 -3.33 7.37
N SER A 202 13.95 -3.65 8.17
CA SER A 202 13.95 -3.19 9.56
C SER A 202 15.02 -3.98 10.33
N ASP A 203 15.75 -3.31 11.21
CA ASP A 203 16.62 -4.00 12.18
C ASP A 203 15.80 -4.83 13.20
N ALA A 204 14.47 -4.75 13.15
CA ALA A 204 13.54 -5.43 14.04
C ALA A 204 13.33 -6.89 13.58
N GLY A 205 14.31 -7.76 13.77
CA GLY A 205 14.21 -9.17 13.37
C GLY A 205 13.27 -10.05 14.22
N THR A 206 12.29 -9.47 14.92
CA THR A 206 11.38 -10.17 15.85
C THR A 206 9.95 -9.71 15.68
N VAL A 207 8.99 -10.61 15.95
CA VAL A 207 7.55 -10.31 15.91
C VAL A 207 7.19 -9.18 16.88
N GLU A 208 7.83 -9.11 18.05
CA GLU A 208 7.65 -7.99 18.97
C GLU A 208 8.08 -6.65 18.35
N GLY A 209 9.23 -6.63 17.67
CA GLY A 209 9.72 -5.44 16.99
C GLY A 209 8.80 -5.00 15.85
N TRP A 210 8.26 -5.95 15.06
CA TRP A 210 7.27 -5.66 14.02
C TRP A 210 5.96 -5.14 14.60
N ALA A 211 5.46 -5.74 15.69
CA ALA A 211 4.24 -5.29 16.35
C ALA A 211 4.40 -3.87 16.91
N TYR A 212 5.58 -3.56 17.44
CA TYR A 212 5.89 -2.23 17.96
C TYR A 212 5.86 -1.20 16.83
N LYS A 213 6.50 -1.52 15.71
CA LYS A 213 6.53 -0.66 14.52
C LYS A 213 5.14 -0.48 13.90
N MET A 214 4.36 -1.54 13.76
CA MET A 214 2.96 -1.47 13.31
C MET A 214 2.14 -0.51 14.18
N LEU A 215 2.31 -0.57 15.51
CA LEU A 215 1.62 0.31 16.43
C LEU A 215 2.06 1.78 16.27
N GLN A 216 3.34 2.03 16.04
CA GLN A 216 3.83 3.37 15.73
C GLN A 216 3.21 3.92 14.44
N GLU A 217 3.22 3.14 13.36
CA GLU A 217 2.62 3.51 12.06
C GLU A 217 1.11 3.73 12.19
N HIS A 218 0.41 2.89 12.97
CA HIS A 218 -1.01 3.08 13.28
C HIS A 218 -1.27 4.43 13.97
N LEU A 219 -0.48 4.78 14.98
CA LEU A 219 -0.64 6.04 15.73
C LEU A 219 -0.31 7.28 14.88
N GLU A 220 0.63 7.14 13.94
CA GLU A 220 0.98 8.17 12.97
C GLU A 220 -0.15 8.40 11.97
N GLU A 221 -0.63 7.34 11.32
CA GLU A 221 -1.59 7.43 10.21
C GLU A 221 -3.03 7.64 10.68
N GLU A 222 -3.44 7.00 11.77
CA GLU A 222 -4.85 6.91 12.16
C GLU A 222 -5.19 7.72 13.40
N HIS A 223 -4.21 8.28 14.10
CA HIS A 223 -4.45 9.10 15.28
C HIS A 223 -3.70 10.43 15.22
N ALA A 224 -3.69 11.10 14.07
CA ALA A 224 -2.97 12.36 13.85
C ALA A 224 -3.28 13.53 14.81
N ASN A 225 -4.32 13.42 15.64
CA ASN A 225 -4.69 14.36 16.70
C ASN A 225 -4.57 13.76 18.11
N LEU A 226 -3.66 12.79 18.30
CA LEU A 226 -3.42 12.12 19.58
C LEU A 226 -3.05 13.12 20.68
N PHE A 227 -2.35 14.20 20.35
CA PHE A 227 -2.02 15.28 21.29
C PHE A 227 -3.25 15.91 21.96
N ILE A 228 -4.42 15.85 21.31
CA ILE A 228 -5.71 16.27 21.85
C ILE A 228 -6.39 15.09 22.56
N LYS A 229 -6.54 13.95 21.88
CA LYS A 229 -7.29 12.77 22.38
C LYS A 229 -6.70 12.21 23.67
N ALA A 230 -5.37 12.22 23.78
CA ALA A 230 -4.61 11.71 24.92
C ALA A 230 -4.15 12.82 25.88
N ALA A 231 -4.67 14.06 25.79
CA ALA A 231 -4.30 15.17 26.66
C ALA A 231 -4.29 14.83 28.16
N PRO A 232 -5.30 14.14 28.73
CA PRO A 232 -5.27 13.74 30.14
C PRO A 232 -4.11 12.80 30.47
N LEU A 233 -3.73 11.91 29.56
CA LEU A 233 -2.64 10.95 29.74
C LEU A 233 -1.28 11.64 29.77
N TYR A 234 -1.06 12.63 28.90
CA TYR A 234 0.21 13.39 28.92
C TYR A 234 0.42 14.15 30.23
N ASN A 235 -0.66 14.67 30.83
CA ASN A 235 -0.58 15.40 32.09
C ASN A 235 -0.26 14.52 33.30
N GLN A 236 -0.37 13.20 33.17
CA GLN A 236 0.04 12.23 34.20
C GLN A 236 1.53 11.86 34.10
N LEU A 237 2.20 12.21 33.00
CA LEU A 237 3.61 11.90 32.79
C LEU A 237 4.52 12.77 33.65
N ASP A 238 5.64 12.20 34.08
CA ASP A 238 6.72 12.97 34.69
C ASP A 238 7.22 14.04 33.70
N LYS A 239 7.19 15.30 34.15
CA LYS A 239 7.53 16.47 33.31
C LYS A 239 8.98 16.44 32.85
N ILE A 240 9.90 15.94 33.68
CA ILE A 240 11.33 15.87 33.34
C ILE A 240 11.53 14.85 32.22
N LEU A 241 10.97 13.64 32.35
CA LEU A 241 11.04 12.59 31.34
C LEU A 241 10.39 13.01 30.02
N PHE A 242 9.22 13.65 30.10
CA PHE A 242 8.52 14.19 28.93
C PHE A 242 9.37 15.22 28.19
N ASN A 243 9.94 16.18 28.91
CA ASN A 243 10.81 17.22 28.34
C ASN A 243 12.09 16.63 27.73
N GLN A 244 12.70 15.64 28.39
CA GLN A 244 13.87 14.92 27.86
C GLN A 244 13.54 14.21 26.53
N ARG A 245 12.35 13.59 26.43
CA ARG A 245 11.90 12.95 25.19
C ARG A 245 11.75 13.97 24.05
N LEU A 246 11.10 15.11 24.30
CA LEU A 246 10.97 16.18 23.31
C LEU A 246 12.34 16.72 22.86
N LEU A 247 13.27 16.96 23.79
CA LEU A 247 14.62 17.41 23.45
C LEU A 247 15.38 16.40 22.59
N LYS A 248 15.20 15.10 22.85
CA LYS A 248 15.79 14.04 22.02
C LYS A 248 15.24 14.11 20.59
N ILE A 249 13.92 14.28 20.44
CA ILE A 249 13.25 14.41 19.13
C ILE A 249 13.74 15.66 18.39
N PHE A 250 13.91 16.79 19.08
CA PHE A 250 14.43 18.03 18.49
C PHE A 250 15.92 17.99 18.11
N ASN A 251 16.62 16.88 18.39
CA ASN A 251 17.98 16.64 17.91
C ASN A 251 18.01 15.63 16.74
N SER A 252 16.85 15.23 16.21
CA SER A 252 16.69 14.35 15.04
C SER A 252 17.22 14.98 13.75
N PRO A 253 17.56 14.18 12.73
CA PRO A 253 17.89 14.68 11.39
C PRO A 253 16.80 15.59 10.81
N GLN A 254 15.53 15.25 10.99
CA GLN A 254 14.38 16.05 10.54
C GLN A 254 14.37 17.44 11.15
N THR A 255 14.77 17.59 12.41
CA THR A 255 14.81 18.92 13.04
C THR A 255 15.99 19.75 12.52
N LYS A 256 17.10 19.11 12.16
CA LYS A 256 18.31 19.79 11.66
C LYS A 256 18.12 20.40 10.27
N THR A 257 17.14 19.95 9.49
CA THR A 257 16.80 20.54 8.19
C THR A 257 15.97 21.82 8.32
N LEU A 258 15.42 22.10 9.50
CA LEU A 258 14.61 23.30 9.79
C LEU A 258 15.51 24.50 10.12
N SER A 259 14.97 25.71 9.97
CA SER A 259 15.71 26.94 10.31
C SER A 259 16.10 26.98 11.79
N ASN A 260 17.28 27.53 12.09
CA ASN A 260 17.78 27.65 13.47
C ASN A 260 16.81 28.41 14.38
N ASP A 261 16.11 29.41 13.84
CA ASP A 261 15.13 30.19 14.60
C ASP A 261 13.90 29.36 14.95
N PHE A 262 13.41 28.54 14.01
CA PHE A 262 12.29 27.64 14.30
C PHE A 262 12.68 26.55 15.30
N GLN A 263 13.90 25.99 15.20
CA GLN A 263 14.41 25.05 16.20
C GLN A 263 14.45 25.67 17.62
N LYS A 264 14.83 26.94 17.75
CA LYS A 264 14.79 27.67 19.03
C LYS A 264 13.36 27.87 19.53
N ILE A 265 12.43 28.22 18.64
CA ILE A 265 11.00 28.36 18.98
C ILE A 265 10.47 27.05 19.58
N LEU A 266 10.75 25.91 18.95
CA LEU A 266 10.32 24.60 19.45
C LEU A 266 10.90 24.30 20.84
N LYS A 267 12.22 24.53 21.04
CA LYS A 267 12.89 24.31 22.32
C LYS A 267 12.37 25.23 23.43
N ASN A 268 12.05 26.48 23.11
CA ASN A 268 11.52 27.43 24.09
C ASN A 268 10.15 26.99 24.61
N ARG A 269 9.31 26.38 23.76
CA ARG A 269 7.96 25.93 24.16
C ARG A 269 7.96 24.83 25.23
N ILE A 270 9.04 24.05 25.36
CA ILE A 270 9.16 22.97 26.36
C ILE A 270 8.96 23.48 27.80
N ASN A 271 9.46 24.68 28.09
CA ASN A 271 9.54 25.20 29.46
C ASN A 271 8.47 26.26 29.79
N VAL A 272 7.64 26.63 28.82
CA VAL A 272 6.70 27.75 28.95
C VAL A 272 5.38 27.31 29.58
N GLU A 273 4.94 26.09 29.32
CA GLU A 273 3.59 25.64 29.66
C GLU A 273 3.52 24.89 30.99
N ASP A 274 2.41 25.08 31.71
CA ASP A 274 2.19 24.48 33.04
C ASP A 274 2.07 22.96 32.96
N THR A 275 1.49 22.44 31.88
CA THR A 275 1.15 21.01 31.71
C THR A 275 1.75 20.44 30.42
N ASN A 276 2.07 19.15 30.43
CA ASN A 276 2.65 18.45 29.26
C ASN A 276 1.72 18.49 28.04
N ALA A 277 0.39 18.39 28.23
CA ALA A 277 -0.57 18.46 27.13
C ALA A 277 -0.57 19.84 26.45
N LYS A 278 -0.56 20.93 27.23
CA LYS A 278 -0.46 22.30 26.68
C LYS A 278 0.87 22.50 25.94
N CYS A 279 1.97 22.00 26.50
CA CYS A 279 3.29 22.01 25.85
C CYS A 279 3.24 21.32 24.49
N LEU A 280 2.71 20.09 24.44
CA LEU A 280 2.58 19.31 23.20
C LEU A 280 1.71 20.01 22.17
N HIS A 281 0.55 20.53 22.60
CA HIS A 281 -0.37 21.26 21.75
C HIS A 281 0.26 22.52 21.15
N GLY A 282 1.01 23.29 21.95
CA GLY A 282 1.73 24.47 21.47
C GLY A 282 2.84 24.13 20.48
N ILE A 283 3.52 23.00 20.66
CA ILE A 283 4.55 22.50 19.74
C ILE A 283 3.92 22.06 18.41
N ILE A 284 2.87 21.24 18.45
CA ILE A 284 2.19 20.74 17.25
C ILE A 284 1.60 21.92 16.45
N ASN A 285 0.93 22.86 17.10
CA ASN A 285 0.40 24.05 16.43
C ASN A 285 1.49 24.87 15.74
N ALA A 286 2.64 25.08 16.38
CA ALA A 286 3.75 25.80 15.76
C ALA A 286 4.30 25.08 14.51
N ILE A 287 4.32 23.74 14.53
CA ILE A 287 4.73 22.93 13.37
C ILE A 287 3.71 23.03 12.25
N ASP A 288 2.42 22.91 12.57
CA ASP A 288 1.35 23.00 11.58
C ASP A 288 1.29 24.41 10.95
N GLU A 289 1.41 25.49 11.74
CA GLU A 289 1.52 26.86 11.23
C GLU A 289 2.75 27.05 10.31
N GLN A 290 3.92 26.52 10.69
CA GLN A 290 5.11 26.61 9.85
C GLN A 290 4.94 25.82 8.55
N LYS A 291 4.29 24.66 8.61
CA LYS A 291 4.05 23.78 7.46
C LYS A 291 3.13 24.44 6.42
N GLU A 292 2.08 25.12 6.86
CA GLU A 292 1.15 25.85 5.97
C GLU A 292 1.83 27.03 5.26
N ASN A 293 2.77 27.69 5.93
CA ASN A 293 3.50 28.84 5.38
C ASN A 293 4.74 28.46 4.55
N GLU A 294 5.18 27.20 4.62
CA GLU A 294 6.38 26.74 3.93
C GLU A 294 6.09 26.45 2.45
N LYS A 295 6.95 26.99 1.57
CA LYS A 295 6.86 26.78 0.11
C LYS A 295 7.79 25.66 -0.37
N ASN A 296 8.81 25.33 0.41
CA ASN A 296 9.75 24.28 0.09
C ASN A 296 9.19 22.89 0.48
N GLU A 297 8.93 22.05 -0.51
CA GLU A 297 8.38 20.69 -0.30
C GLU A 297 9.26 19.80 0.59
N HIS A 298 10.59 19.92 0.49
CA HIS A 298 11.51 19.15 1.33
C HIS A 298 11.39 19.54 2.80
N ILE A 299 11.24 20.84 3.08
CA ILE A 299 11.04 21.34 4.44
C ILE A 299 9.65 20.96 4.94
N ARG A 300 8.60 21.08 4.12
CA ARG A 300 7.24 20.59 4.46
C ARG A 300 7.22 19.10 4.81
N LYS A 301 7.96 18.27 4.06
CA LYS A 301 8.12 16.86 4.35
C LYS A 301 8.81 16.65 5.70
N SER A 302 9.92 17.36 5.95
CA SER A 302 10.63 17.29 7.25
C SER A 302 9.74 17.71 8.42
N LEU A 303 8.89 18.74 8.25
CA LEU A 303 7.92 19.18 9.25
C LEU A 303 6.83 18.12 9.51
N SER A 304 6.35 17.45 8.46
CA SER A 304 5.36 16.37 8.57
C SER A 304 5.92 15.17 9.32
N GLU A 305 7.15 14.75 8.99
CA GLU A 305 7.87 13.68 9.70
C GLU A 305 8.14 14.05 11.16
N LEU A 306 8.56 15.29 11.44
CA LEU A 306 8.80 15.76 12.80
C LEU A 306 7.50 15.76 13.63
N ARG A 307 6.39 16.23 13.04
CA ARG A 307 5.06 16.20 13.69
C ARG A 307 4.67 14.79 14.09
N ALA A 308 4.79 13.82 13.16
CA ALA A 308 4.51 12.42 13.41
C ALA A 308 5.40 11.83 14.52
N GLN A 309 6.72 12.07 14.45
CA GLN A 309 7.67 11.62 15.46
C GLN A 309 7.33 12.15 16.86
N ILE A 310 7.02 13.44 16.99
CA ILE A 310 6.63 14.06 18.26
C ILE A 310 5.40 13.37 18.84
N GLN A 311 4.39 13.16 18.03
CA GLN A 311 3.14 12.56 18.48
C GLN A 311 3.34 11.13 18.98
N VAL A 312 3.96 10.26 18.17
CA VAL A 312 4.17 8.85 18.51
C VAL A 312 5.11 8.72 19.70
N GLN A 313 6.30 9.33 19.65
CA GLN A 313 7.32 9.14 20.68
C GLN A 313 6.97 9.77 22.02
N THR A 314 6.10 10.79 22.06
CA THR A 314 5.58 11.27 23.36
C THR A 314 4.48 10.37 23.90
N PHE A 315 3.66 9.77 23.04
CA PHE A 315 2.63 8.83 23.46
C PHE A 315 3.20 7.49 23.96
N GLU A 316 4.35 7.06 23.43
CA GLU A 316 5.11 5.90 23.94
C GLU A 316 5.44 5.98 25.44
N LEU A 317 5.47 7.19 26.03
CA LEU A 317 5.68 7.37 27.45
C LEU A 317 4.44 7.03 28.30
N THR A 318 3.27 6.95 27.67
CA THR A 318 2.00 6.73 28.36
C THR A 318 1.79 5.24 28.66
N PRO A 319 1.14 4.89 29.79
CA PRO A 319 0.75 3.51 30.07
C PRO A 319 -0.12 2.89 28.96
N LEU A 320 -0.93 3.72 28.28
CA LEU A 320 -1.83 3.27 27.23
C LEU A 320 -1.08 2.72 26.01
N PHE A 321 0.13 3.20 25.71
CA PHE A 321 0.97 2.61 24.66
C PHE A 321 1.39 1.17 25.02
N ALA A 322 1.80 0.94 26.27
CA ALA A 322 2.14 -0.40 26.75
C ALA A 322 0.92 -1.34 26.73
N GLU A 323 -0.25 -0.84 27.13
CA GLU A 323 -1.52 -1.57 27.00
C GLU A 323 -1.85 -1.91 25.54
N ALA A 324 -1.69 -0.95 24.62
CA ALA A 324 -1.96 -1.15 23.19
C ALA A 324 -1.01 -2.20 22.58
N PHE A 325 0.25 -2.21 23.02
CA PHE A 325 1.23 -3.20 22.60
C PHE A 325 0.90 -4.60 23.12
N VAL A 326 0.46 -4.72 24.38
CA VAL A 326 -0.03 -6.01 24.94
C VAL A 326 -1.28 -6.47 24.18
N TYR A 327 -2.26 -5.59 24.01
CA TYR A 327 -3.49 -5.86 23.28
C TYR A 327 -3.19 -6.34 21.85
N THR A 328 -2.26 -5.69 21.15
CA THR A 328 -1.81 -6.10 19.82
C THR A 328 -1.31 -7.54 19.82
N LYS A 329 -0.43 -7.91 20.76
CA LYS A 329 0.10 -9.28 20.84
C LYS A 329 -0.97 -10.32 21.14
N GLU A 330 -1.97 -9.97 21.95
CA GLU A 330 -3.04 -10.88 22.35
C GLU A 330 -4.12 -11.04 21.28
N ASN A 331 -4.37 -10.00 20.47
CA ASN A 331 -5.52 -9.92 19.57
C ASN A 331 -5.14 -9.91 18.08
N SER A 332 -3.86 -10.12 17.77
CA SER A 332 -3.40 -10.22 16.39
C SER A 332 -2.57 -11.47 16.12
N LYS A 333 -2.60 -11.91 14.86
CA LYS A 333 -1.70 -12.94 14.33
C LYS A 333 -0.77 -12.28 13.32
N CYS A 334 0.54 -12.30 13.61
CA CYS A 334 1.57 -11.88 12.66
C CYS A 334 1.82 -13.00 11.65
N MET A 335 1.95 -12.65 10.38
CA MET A 335 2.24 -13.57 9.30
C MET A 335 3.19 -12.98 8.27
N ASP A 336 4.13 -13.80 7.82
CA ASP A 336 5.08 -13.41 6.80
C ASP A 336 4.51 -13.73 5.43
N ILE A 337 4.45 -12.71 4.59
CA ILE A 337 3.98 -12.81 3.22
C ILE A 337 5.16 -12.54 2.32
N LYS A 338 5.64 -13.62 1.71
CA LYS A 338 6.51 -13.51 0.56
C LYS A 338 5.64 -13.05 -0.60
N GLN A 339 5.85 -11.82 -1.03
CA GLN A 339 5.23 -11.38 -2.27
C GLN A 339 5.93 -12.12 -3.41
N TYR A 340 5.23 -13.07 -4.04
CA TYR A 340 5.65 -13.77 -5.26
C TYR A 340 5.56 -12.83 -6.48
N LEU A 341 6.06 -11.62 -6.31
CA LEU A 341 6.27 -10.72 -7.40
C LEU A 341 7.59 -11.15 -8.04
N ASP A 342 7.45 -11.94 -9.09
CA ASP A 342 8.42 -11.96 -10.19
C ASP A 342 8.46 -10.59 -10.92
N SER A 343 8.06 -9.49 -10.27
CA SER A 343 8.05 -8.14 -10.85
C SER A 343 9.45 -7.54 -10.97
N ARG A 344 10.51 -8.35 -10.95
CA ARG A 344 11.88 -7.88 -11.00
C ARG A 344 12.64 -8.66 -12.05
N ALA A 345 12.83 -8.01 -13.20
CA ALA A 345 13.94 -8.27 -14.11
C ALA A 345 15.34 -8.06 -13.46
N ALA A 346 15.47 -8.07 -12.13
CA ALA A 346 16.72 -7.84 -11.39
C ALA A 346 16.81 -8.50 -9.99
N GLY A 347 16.02 -9.53 -9.68
CA GLY A 347 16.31 -10.45 -8.54
C GLY A 347 16.32 -9.86 -7.12
N GLY A 348 15.31 -9.08 -6.73
CA GLY A 348 15.13 -8.69 -5.32
C GLY A 348 14.10 -9.55 -4.57
N PHE A 349 13.97 -9.34 -3.25
CA PHE A 349 13.02 -10.03 -2.37
C PHE A 349 12.18 -9.04 -1.53
N GLN A 350 10.89 -9.30 -1.32
CA GLN A 350 10.05 -8.49 -0.43
C GLN A 350 9.31 -9.42 0.53
N ILE A 351 9.42 -9.12 1.82
CA ILE A 351 8.57 -9.69 2.87
C ILE A 351 7.60 -8.61 3.33
N SER A 352 6.34 -8.95 3.50
CA SER A 352 5.40 -8.17 4.31
C SER A 352 5.11 -8.96 5.59
N HIS A 353 5.21 -8.33 6.75
CA HIS A 353 4.71 -8.86 8.01
C HIS A 353 3.32 -8.30 8.24
N VAL A 354 2.31 -9.15 8.18
CA VAL A 354 0.91 -8.71 8.28
C VAL A 354 0.33 -9.14 9.60
N PHE A 355 -0.26 -8.19 10.32
CA PHE A 355 -0.98 -8.43 11.56
C PHE A 355 -2.48 -8.52 11.27
N ILE A 356 -3.05 -9.72 11.39
CA ILE A 356 -4.50 -9.93 11.32
C ILE A 356 -5.09 -9.73 12.70
N PHE A 357 -5.88 -8.68 12.87
CA PHE A 357 -6.57 -8.37 14.12
C PHE A 357 -7.94 -9.06 14.16
N SER A 358 -8.15 -9.82 15.24
CA SER A 358 -9.48 -10.34 15.57
C SER A 358 -10.41 -9.23 16.05
N TYR A 359 -9.85 -8.21 16.71
CA TYR A 359 -10.59 -7.06 17.18
C TYR A 359 -9.86 -5.79 16.72
N PRO A 360 -10.49 -4.93 15.89
CA PRO A 360 -9.82 -3.76 15.31
C PRO A 360 -9.15 -2.88 16.36
N LEU A 361 -7.88 -2.53 16.14
CA LEU A 361 -7.11 -1.70 17.08
C LEU A 361 -7.71 -0.29 17.21
N GLU A 362 -8.34 0.20 16.15
CA GLU A 362 -9.02 1.51 16.14
C GLU A 362 -10.25 1.55 17.06
N GLU A 363 -10.99 0.43 17.12
CA GLU A 363 -12.16 0.33 18.02
C GLU A 363 -11.69 0.30 19.47
N TRP A 364 -10.63 -0.46 19.76
CA TRP A 364 -10.02 -0.48 21.08
C TRP A 364 -9.52 0.90 21.52
N PHE A 365 -8.82 1.64 20.65
CA PHE A 365 -8.38 3.00 20.97
C PHE A 365 -9.56 3.95 21.16
N ARG A 366 -10.63 3.82 20.36
CA ARG A 366 -11.85 4.63 20.49
C ARG A 366 -12.49 4.48 21.87
N GLU A 367 -12.59 3.26 22.37
CA GLU A 367 -13.10 2.98 23.72
C GLU A 367 -12.23 3.63 24.81
N LYS A 368 -10.91 3.68 24.60
CA LYS A 368 -9.96 4.24 25.59
C LYS A 368 -9.96 5.76 25.63
N PHE A 369 -10.23 6.43 24.50
CA PHE A 369 -10.15 7.89 24.41
C PHE A 369 -11.43 8.62 24.82
N ASN A 370 -12.54 7.92 25.12
CA ASN A 370 -13.84 8.52 25.51
C ASN A 370 -14.27 9.74 24.66
N SER A 371 -13.75 9.84 23.43
CA SER A 371 -13.85 11.05 22.62
C SER A 371 -15.19 11.04 21.86
N PRO A 372 -15.83 12.20 21.64
CA PRO A 372 -16.98 12.29 20.76
C PRO A 372 -16.61 11.65 19.42
N ASN A 373 -17.44 10.72 18.96
CA ASN A 373 -17.28 10.12 17.63
C ASN A 373 -17.11 11.25 16.60
N ASP A 374 -16.08 11.12 15.77
CA ASP A 374 -15.93 11.84 14.50
C ASP A 374 -15.53 13.34 14.50
N GLU A 375 -15.37 14.02 15.65
CA GLU A 375 -15.04 15.47 15.64
C GLU A 375 -13.54 15.82 15.60
N LEU A 376 -12.67 14.90 16.02
CA LEU A 376 -11.22 15.11 16.04
C LEU A 376 -10.57 14.22 14.99
N GLY A 377 -10.71 14.65 13.72
CA GLY A 377 -10.36 13.89 12.52
C GLY A 377 -9.11 13.02 12.70
N ASP A 378 -9.30 11.71 12.56
CA ASP A 378 -8.20 10.83 12.16
C ASP A 378 -7.78 11.34 10.78
N ASP A 379 -6.56 11.85 10.66
CA ASP A 379 -6.07 12.56 9.47
C ASP A 379 -5.79 11.58 8.33
N LEU A 380 -6.86 10.97 7.82
CA LEU A 380 -6.93 10.37 6.51
C LEU A 380 -7.01 11.44 5.42
N SER A 381 -6.71 12.73 5.69
CA SER A 381 -7.01 13.87 4.79
C SER A 381 -6.39 13.78 3.40
N GLY A 382 -5.45 12.87 3.18
CA GLY A 382 -4.93 12.57 1.85
C GLY A 382 -5.53 11.37 1.13
N SER A 383 -6.04 10.36 1.86
CA SER A 383 -6.36 9.03 1.30
C SER A 383 -7.83 8.71 1.52
N LYS A 384 -8.65 8.82 0.46
CA LYS A 384 -10.04 8.32 0.50
C LYS A 384 -10.03 6.83 0.85
N ILE A 385 -10.51 6.47 2.04
CA ILE A 385 -10.63 5.06 2.45
C ILE A 385 -11.88 4.47 1.82
N GLU A 386 -11.74 3.28 1.25
CA GLU A 386 -12.85 2.45 0.83
C GLU A 386 -12.97 1.24 1.76
N ARG A 387 -14.20 0.87 2.08
CA ARG A 387 -14.52 -0.30 2.89
C ARG A 387 -15.22 -1.31 1.99
N LEU A 388 -14.59 -2.44 1.74
CA LEU A 388 -15.07 -3.48 0.82
C LEU A 388 -15.20 -4.81 1.57
N THR A 389 -16.29 -5.52 1.35
CA THR A 389 -16.36 -6.95 1.68
C THR A 389 -15.40 -7.75 0.80
N LEU A 390 -15.05 -8.98 1.18
CA LEU A 390 -14.17 -9.82 0.39
C LEU A 390 -14.73 -10.07 -1.03
N LEU A 391 -16.04 -10.25 -1.18
CA LEU A 391 -16.69 -10.37 -2.49
C LEU A 391 -16.55 -9.10 -3.32
N GLN A 392 -16.73 -7.92 -2.71
CA GLN A 392 -16.55 -6.64 -3.40
C GLN A 392 -15.09 -6.40 -3.79
N SER A 393 -14.14 -6.82 -2.97
CA SER A 393 -12.72 -6.80 -3.30
C SER A 393 -12.40 -7.72 -4.48
N ILE A 394 -12.95 -8.94 -4.49
CA ILE A 394 -12.79 -9.87 -5.62
C ILE A 394 -13.41 -9.31 -6.89
N ALA A 395 -14.58 -8.68 -6.83
CA ALA A 395 -15.20 -8.05 -8.00
C ALA A 395 -14.32 -6.94 -8.63
N GLN A 396 -13.40 -6.37 -7.85
CA GLN A 396 -12.48 -5.31 -8.27
C GLN A 396 -11.01 -5.78 -8.27
N PHE A 397 -10.76 -7.10 -8.34
CA PHE A 397 -9.45 -7.68 -8.08
C PHE A 397 -8.31 -7.17 -8.98
N LYS A 398 -8.62 -6.63 -10.16
CA LYS A 398 -7.64 -6.01 -11.07
C LYS A 398 -7.07 -4.69 -10.53
N ASN A 399 -7.79 -4.04 -9.63
CA ASN A 399 -7.38 -2.79 -8.97
C ASN A 399 -6.73 -3.04 -7.60
N ILE A 400 -6.64 -4.30 -7.16
CA ILE A 400 -6.13 -4.71 -5.86
C ILE A 400 -4.86 -5.54 -6.05
N LYS A 401 -3.80 -5.33 -5.25
CA LYS A 401 -2.65 -6.24 -5.31
C LYS A 401 -3.10 -7.63 -4.88
N TYR A 402 -2.75 -8.66 -5.65
CA TYR A 402 -3.22 -10.01 -5.37
C TYR A 402 -2.82 -10.52 -3.97
N SER A 403 -1.68 -10.10 -3.43
CA SER A 403 -1.28 -10.42 -2.05
C SER A 403 -2.31 -9.91 -1.03
N HIS A 404 -2.90 -8.74 -1.24
CA HIS A 404 -3.93 -8.16 -0.37
C HIS A 404 -5.27 -8.91 -0.43
N LEU A 405 -5.60 -9.55 -1.55
CA LEU A 405 -6.79 -10.41 -1.62
C LEU A 405 -6.60 -11.67 -0.77
N LEU A 406 -5.40 -12.26 -0.80
CA LEU A 406 -5.06 -13.42 0.03
C LEU A 406 -4.98 -13.06 1.51
N ILE A 407 -4.48 -11.87 1.85
CA ILE A 407 -4.52 -11.31 3.21
C ILE A 407 -5.97 -11.13 3.67
N GLY A 408 -6.81 -10.52 2.83
CA GLY A 408 -8.24 -10.34 3.10
C GLY A 408 -8.96 -11.67 3.32
N LEU A 409 -8.66 -12.69 2.51
CA LEU A 409 -9.16 -14.06 2.69
C LEU A 409 -8.71 -14.66 4.03
N ALA A 410 -7.44 -14.51 4.40
CA ALA A 410 -6.93 -15.01 5.67
C ALA A 410 -7.64 -14.35 6.87
N ALA A 411 -7.86 -13.04 6.80
CA ALA A 411 -8.57 -12.28 7.82
C ALA A 411 -10.05 -12.69 7.92
N TYR A 412 -10.72 -12.89 6.79
CA TYR A 412 -12.08 -13.44 6.75
C TYR A 412 -12.17 -14.83 7.38
N ASN A 413 -11.25 -15.73 7.04
CA ASN A 413 -11.23 -17.07 7.60
C ASN A 413 -11.02 -17.04 9.12
N GLU A 414 -10.10 -16.21 9.61
CA GLU A 414 -9.88 -16.00 11.04
C GLU A 414 -11.15 -15.49 11.73
N ALA A 415 -11.78 -14.46 11.17
CA ALA A 415 -12.95 -13.84 11.76
C ALA A 415 -14.17 -14.78 11.76
N LEU A 416 -14.34 -15.59 10.71
CA LEU A 416 -15.35 -16.65 10.66
C LEU A 416 -15.04 -17.80 11.64
N ASP A 417 -13.76 -18.16 11.83
CA ASP A 417 -13.35 -19.23 12.75
C ASP A 417 -13.53 -18.83 14.22
N ASN A 418 -13.32 -17.55 14.53
CA ASN A 418 -13.50 -17.00 15.87
C ASN A 418 -14.94 -16.54 16.17
N GLY A 419 -15.87 -16.69 15.22
CA GLY A 419 -17.27 -16.30 15.39
C GLY A 419 -17.51 -14.78 15.39
N LEU A 420 -16.54 -14.00 14.91
CA LEU A 420 -16.63 -12.54 14.78
C LEU A 420 -17.44 -12.12 13.56
N LEU A 421 -17.47 -12.97 12.53
CA LEU A 421 -18.34 -12.82 11.38
C LEU A 421 -19.39 -13.92 11.37
N ASP A 422 -20.63 -13.50 11.15
CA ASP A 422 -21.72 -14.41 10.79
C ASP A 422 -21.76 -14.54 9.26
N ILE A 423 -21.70 -15.77 8.77
CA ILE A 423 -21.76 -16.04 7.34
C ILE A 423 -23.04 -15.50 6.69
N SER A 424 -24.16 -15.54 7.41
CA SER A 424 -25.44 -15.02 6.92
C SER A 424 -25.44 -13.50 6.74
N ALA A 425 -24.55 -12.80 7.45
CA ALA A 425 -24.39 -11.35 7.36
C ALA A 425 -23.39 -10.92 6.28
N VAL A 426 -22.36 -11.73 6.02
CA VAL A 426 -21.27 -11.37 5.07
C VAL A 426 -21.41 -12.02 3.69
N TRP A 427 -22.19 -13.09 3.57
CA TRP A 427 -22.48 -13.71 2.28
C TRP A 427 -23.67 -13.03 1.61
N ASN A 428 -23.46 -12.54 0.39
CA ASN A 428 -24.49 -11.89 -0.39
C ASN A 428 -24.46 -12.40 -1.84
N ASN A 429 -25.53 -13.04 -2.29
CA ASN A 429 -25.59 -13.66 -3.61
C ASN A 429 -25.38 -12.66 -4.75
N TYR A 430 -25.85 -11.42 -4.61
CA TYR A 430 -25.62 -10.38 -5.62
C TYR A 430 -24.14 -9.99 -5.70
N GLN A 431 -23.46 -9.82 -4.55
CA GLN A 431 -22.03 -9.56 -4.51
C GLN A 431 -21.22 -10.78 -5.00
N PHE A 432 -21.69 -12.00 -4.71
CA PHE A 432 -21.08 -13.23 -5.20
C PHE A 432 -21.15 -13.31 -6.72
N ASP A 433 -22.32 -13.07 -7.31
CA ASP A 433 -22.47 -13.08 -8.77
C ASP A 433 -21.61 -12.00 -9.42
N ALA A 434 -21.50 -10.81 -8.81
CA ALA A 434 -20.61 -9.76 -9.29
C ALA A 434 -19.13 -10.21 -9.26
N ALA A 435 -18.67 -10.80 -8.16
CA ALA A 435 -17.33 -11.34 -8.00
C ALA A 435 -17.04 -12.47 -9.02
N ARG A 436 -17.99 -13.40 -9.16
CA ARG A 436 -17.92 -14.53 -10.10
C ARG A 436 -17.84 -14.02 -11.54
N ASN A 437 -18.69 -13.08 -11.91
CA ASN A 437 -18.74 -12.52 -13.26
C ASN A 437 -17.48 -11.73 -13.61
N ALA A 438 -16.89 -10.99 -12.66
CA ALA A 438 -15.63 -10.29 -12.87
C ALA A 438 -14.47 -11.24 -13.21
N ILE A 439 -14.49 -12.46 -12.65
CA ILE A 439 -13.52 -13.51 -12.99
C ILE A 439 -13.85 -14.14 -14.35
N ILE A 440 -15.11 -14.53 -14.57
CA ILE A 440 -15.53 -15.19 -15.82
C ILE A 440 -15.35 -14.28 -17.05
N SER A 441 -15.53 -12.97 -16.90
CA SER A 441 -15.31 -12.00 -17.99
C SER A 441 -13.85 -11.92 -18.44
N MET A 442 -12.91 -12.53 -17.72
CA MET A 442 -11.49 -12.62 -18.08
C MET A 442 -11.18 -13.82 -18.98
N LEU A 443 -12.20 -14.54 -19.46
CA LEU A 443 -12.04 -15.50 -20.54
C LEU A 443 -11.26 -14.82 -21.69
N PRO A 444 -10.15 -15.41 -22.16
CA PRO A 444 -9.41 -14.82 -23.26
C PRO A 444 -10.34 -14.67 -24.46
N ILE A 445 -10.50 -13.47 -25.01
CA ILE A 445 -11.18 -13.29 -26.31
C ILE A 445 -10.29 -13.96 -27.35
N PHE A 446 -10.72 -15.13 -27.80
CA PHE A 446 -10.04 -15.91 -28.81
C PHE A 446 -10.39 -15.34 -30.18
N GLU A 447 -9.61 -14.39 -30.69
CA GLU A 447 -9.58 -14.22 -32.14
C GLU A 447 -8.77 -15.38 -32.73
N PRO A 448 -9.37 -16.25 -33.57
CA PRO A 448 -8.58 -17.16 -34.36
C PRO A 448 -7.71 -16.31 -35.28
N ARG A 449 -6.38 -16.40 -35.15
CA ARG A 449 -5.49 -15.94 -36.22
C ARG A 449 -5.98 -16.62 -37.48
N GLN A 450 -6.54 -15.84 -38.40
CA GLN A 450 -6.74 -16.30 -39.76
C GLN A 450 -5.39 -16.83 -40.24
N GLN A 451 -5.35 -18.13 -40.51
CA GLN A 451 -4.28 -18.71 -41.28
C GLN A 451 -4.26 -17.95 -42.61
N VAL A 452 -3.26 -17.09 -42.79
CA VAL A 452 -2.89 -16.63 -44.12
C VAL A 452 -2.33 -17.87 -44.82
N ILE A 453 -3.21 -18.56 -45.54
CA ILE A 453 -2.85 -19.56 -46.54
C ILE A 453 -2.62 -18.77 -47.83
N GLY A 454 -1.40 -18.83 -48.36
CA GLY A 454 -1.03 -18.35 -49.70
C GLY A 454 -0.25 -17.06 -49.71
#